data_AF-A0A075FGL8-F1
#
_entry.id   AF-A0A075FGL8-F1
#
_cell.length_a   1.000
_cell.length_b   1.000
_cell.length_c   1.000
_cell.angle_alpha   90.00
_cell.angle_beta   90.00
_cell.angle_gamma   90.00
#
_symmetry.space_group_name_H-M   'P 1'
#
loop_
_entity.id
_entity.type
_entity.pdbx_description
1 polymer ?
#
loop_
_entity_poly.entity_id
_entity_poly.type
_entity_poly.pdbx_seq_one_letter_code
_entity_poly.pdbx_strand_id
1 'polypeptide(L)'
;MASEISNLSLVKDKDAYSVDDSITLNVKFSLSGEMRDAFNEKNWTDAYNKNDNQFKLKYGIKLVSSGLRKHDVVKPIDTYRKASIFWTRNPKLVNPMKEKEFGYKLQKILSQL
;
A
#
# COMPACT_ATOMS: atom_id res chain seq x y z
N MET A 1 15.85 11.86 8.77
CA MET A 1 15.01 11.20 9.79
C MET A 1 14.68 9.82 9.23
N ALA A 2 15.06 8.74 9.90
CA ALA A 2 14.98 7.40 9.32
C ALA A 2 13.54 7.05 8.87
N SER A 3 13.44 6.26 7.81
CA SER A 3 12.14 5.81 7.30
C SER A 3 11.52 4.81 8.27
N GLU A 4 10.22 4.93 8.51
CA GLU A 4 9.49 4.03 9.42
C GLU A 4 8.16 3.57 8.81
N ILE A 5 7.73 2.38 9.20
CA ILE A 5 6.37 1.88 8.98
C ILE A 5 5.63 1.98 10.30
N SER A 6 4.48 2.66 10.30
CA SER A 6 3.64 2.85 11.50
C SER A 6 2.19 2.44 11.23
N ASN A 7 1.39 2.32 12.28
CA ASN A 7 -0.05 2.02 12.21
C ASN A 7 -0.40 0.74 11.42
N LEU A 8 0.47 -0.27 11.50
CA LEU A 8 0.23 -1.57 10.88
C LEU A 8 -0.99 -2.23 11.54
N SER A 9 -2.04 -2.45 10.76
CA SER A 9 -3.29 -3.05 11.23
C SER A 9 -3.88 -3.96 10.17
N LEU A 10 -4.53 -5.02 10.63
CA LEU A 10 -5.36 -5.88 9.80
C LEU A 10 -6.80 -5.37 9.85
N VAL A 11 -7.36 -5.09 8.69
CA VAL A 11 -8.75 -4.69 8.54
C VAL A 11 -9.53 -5.92 8.11
N LYS A 12 -10.49 -6.33 8.94
CA LYS A 12 -11.41 -7.42 8.61
C LYS A 12 -12.33 -6.95 7.48
N ASP A 13 -12.53 -7.80 6.49
CA ASP A 13 -13.59 -7.60 5.49
C ASP A 13 -14.95 -8.04 6.03
N LYS A 14 -14.99 -8.98 6.97
CA LYS A 14 -16.22 -9.46 7.63
C LYS A 14 -16.00 -9.98 9.05
N ASP A 15 -17.09 -10.05 9.82
CA ASP A 15 -17.06 -10.43 11.24
C ASP A 15 -16.95 -11.94 11.48
N ALA A 16 -17.51 -12.75 10.57
CA ALA A 16 -17.50 -14.21 10.66
C ALA A 16 -17.23 -14.86 9.30
N TYR A 17 -16.56 -16.01 9.33
CA TYR A 17 -16.25 -16.81 8.15
C TYR A 17 -16.88 -18.20 8.30
N SER A 18 -17.51 -18.68 7.24
CA SER A 18 -17.94 -20.06 7.06
C SER A 18 -16.80 -20.89 6.47
N VAL A 19 -16.91 -22.22 6.51
CA VAL A 19 -15.84 -23.15 6.06
C VAL A 19 -15.47 -22.95 4.59
N ASP A 20 -16.43 -22.60 3.74
CA ASP A 20 -16.24 -22.44 2.30
C ASP A 20 -15.93 -21.00 1.87
N ASP A 21 -15.76 -20.08 2.83
CA ASP A 21 -15.55 -18.68 2.53
C ASP A 21 -14.09 -18.36 2.17
N SER A 22 -13.91 -17.54 1.13
CA SER A 22 -12.62 -16.90 0.87
C SER A 22 -12.30 -15.86 1.94
N ILE A 23 -11.10 -15.91 2.49
CA ILE A 23 -10.60 -14.94 3.48
C ILE A 23 -9.81 -13.84 2.76
N THR A 24 -10.23 -12.58 2.91
CA THR A 24 -9.49 -11.42 2.40
C THR A 24 -8.68 -10.78 3.52
N LEU A 25 -7.36 -10.71 3.35
CA LEU A 25 -6.47 -10.02 4.30
C LEU A 25 -6.21 -8.59 3.83
N ASN A 26 -6.89 -7.62 4.43
CA ASN A 26 -6.60 -6.21 4.18
C ASN A 26 -5.58 -5.70 5.20
N VAL A 27 -4.45 -5.22 4.71
CA VAL A 27 -3.38 -4.66 5.55
C VAL A 27 -3.35 -3.15 5.35
N LYS A 28 -3.44 -2.39 6.44
CA LYS A 28 -3.29 -0.94 6.45
C LYS A 28 -2.03 -0.57 7.21
N PHE A 29 -1.22 0.32 6.66
CA PHE A 29 -0.03 0.87 7.30
C PHE A 29 0.24 2.27 6.76
N SER A 30 1.09 3.01 7.48
CA SER A 30 1.59 4.33 7.10
C SER A 30 3.10 4.27 6.92
N LEU A 31 3.62 5.07 5.99
CA LEU A 31 5.04 5.28 5.76
C LEU A 31 5.39 6.72 6.15
N SER A 32 6.42 6.89 6.98
CA SER A 32 6.93 8.21 7.41
C SER A 32 8.46 8.29 7.27
N GLY A 33 9.00 9.49 7.48
CA GLY A 33 10.43 9.77 7.37
C GLY A 33 10.90 9.95 5.92
N GLU A 34 12.18 9.67 5.69
CA GLU A 34 12.87 9.89 4.41
C GLU A 34 12.16 9.25 3.21
N MET A 35 11.57 8.06 3.36
CA MET A 35 10.83 7.39 2.29
C MET A 35 9.59 8.19 1.87
N ARG A 36 8.87 8.79 2.84
CA ARG A 36 7.75 9.69 2.54
C ARG A 36 8.25 11.00 1.94
N ASP A 37 9.32 11.56 2.49
CA ASP A 37 9.86 12.85 2.07
C ASP A 37 10.51 12.79 0.68
N ALA A 38 10.92 11.60 0.23
CA ALA A 38 11.34 11.36 -1.14
C ALA A 38 10.23 11.63 -2.16
N PHE A 39 8.95 11.51 -1.78
CA PHE A 39 7.80 11.87 -2.62
C PHE A 39 7.50 13.37 -2.57
N ASN A 40 8.50 14.19 -2.90
CA ASN A 40 8.38 15.64 -3.06
C ASN A 40 8.33 16.05 -4.55
N GLU A 41 7.96 17.31 -4.82
CA GLU A 41 7.78 17.79 -6.20
C GLU A 41 9.05 17.69 -7.06
N LYS A 42 10.23 17.98 -6.49
CA LYS A 42 11.49 17.95 -7.22
C LYS A 42 11.84 16.54 -7.66
N ASN A 43 11.85 15.59 -6.73
CA ASN A 43 12.14 14.18 -7.00
C ASN A 43 11.11 13.58 -7.97
N TRP A 44 9.83 13.98 -7.85
CA TRP A 44 8.79 13.56 -8.80
C TRP A 44 9.00 14.09 -10.21
N THR A 45 9.39 15.35 -10.34
CA THR A 45 9.67 15.96 -11.66
C THR A 45 10.82 15.22 -12.34
N ASP A 46 11.88 14.92 -11.58
CA ASP A 46 13.03 14.15 -12.07
C ASP A 46 12.64 12.73 -12.45
N ALA A 47 11.83 12.06 -11.62
CA ALA A 47 11.35 10.71 -11.88
C ALA A 47 10.43 10.65 -13.11
N TYR A 48 9.53 11.62 -13.28
CA TYR A 48 8.66 11.75 -14.45
C TYR A 48 9.47 11.94 -15.73
N ASN A 49 10.45 12.85 -15.74
CA ASN A 49 11.33 13.08 -16.88
C ASN A 49 12.15 11.82 -17.25
N LYS A 50 12.41 10.95 -16.27
CA LYS A 50 13.09 9.66 -16.45
C LYS A 50 12.14 8.49 -16.73
N ASN A 51 10.83 8.74 -16.86
CA ASN A 51 9.79 7.71 -16.98
C ASN A 51 9.79 6.69 -15.83
N ASP A 52 10.25 7.09 -14.64
CA ASP A 52 10.28 6.28 -13.44
C ASP A 52 9.08 6.60 -12.54
N ASN A 53 7.95 5.96 -12.83
CA ASN A 53 6.68 6.17 -12.11
C ASN A 53 6.23 4.94 -11.31
N GLN A 54 7.11 3.95 -11.12
CA GLN A 54 6.78 2.67 -10.50
C GLN A 54 7.22 2.63 -9.04
N PHE A 55 6.23 2.54 -8.15
CA PHE A 55 6.46 2.13 -6.77
C PHE A 55 6.32 0.61 -6.64
N LYS A 56 7.21 0.01 -5.85
CA LYS A 56 7.36 -1.43 -5.77
C LYS A 56 7.34 -1.87 -4.31
N LEU A 57 6.36 -2.70 -3.95
CA LEU A 57 6.19 -3.23 -2.60
C LEU A 57 6.38 -4.75 -2.63
N LYS A 58 7.35 -5.25 -1.87
CA LYS A 58 7.51 -6.68 -1.60
C LYS A 58 6.95 -6.97 -0.21
N TYR A 59 6.10 -7.98 -0.09
CA TYR A 59 5.58 -8.43 1.20
C TYR A 59 5.39 -9.93 1.24
N GLY A 60 5.50 -10.50 2.44
CA GLY A 60 5.30 -11.91 2.73
C GLY A 60 4.11 -12.10 3.68
N ILE A 61 3.23 -13.06 3.40
CA ILE A 61 2.13 -13.45 4.29
C ILE A 61 2.43 -14.85 4.82
N LYS A 62 2.39 -15.00 6.15
CA LYS A 62 2.54 -16.28 6.84
C LYS A 62 1.39 -16.49 7.81
N LEU A 63 0.68 -17.61 7.65
CA LEU A 63 -0.42 -18.03 8.53
C LEU A 63 0.08 -19.13 9.47
N VAL A 64 -0.02 -18.87 10.76
CA VAL A 64 0.36 -19.81 11.83
C VAL A 64 -0.85 -20.11 12.70
N SER A 65 -0.99 -21.35 13.16
CA SER A 65 -2.09 -21.72 14.04
C SER A 65 -1.92 -21.08 15.41
N SER A 66 -3.04 -20.67 16.01
CA SER A 66 -3.09 -20.20 17.38
C SER A 66 -3.20 -21.38 18.35
N GLY A 67 -2.22 -21.58 19.23
CA GLY A 67 -2.22 -22.66 20.24
C GLY A 67 -0.86 -22.90 20.89
N LEU A 68 -0.79 -23.88 21.81
CA LEU A 68 0.43 -24.28 22.51
C LEU A 68 1.53 -24.80 21.56
N ARG A 69 1.15 -25.40 20.42
CA ARG A 69 2.06 -25.79 19.35
C ARG A 69 1.71 -25.05 18.07
N LYS A 70 2.45 -23.98 17.80
CA LYS A 70 2.37 -23.22 16.55
C LYS A 70 2.85 -24.10 15.40
N HIS A 71 2.02 -24.27 14.38
CA HIS A 71 2.41 -24.87 13.11
C HIS A 71 1.94 -23.98 11.97
N ASP A 72 2.63 -24.08 10.84
CA ASP A 72 2.30 -23.31 9.64
C ASP A 72 1.04 -23.93 9.01
N VAL A 73 -0.02 -23.12 8.89
CA VAL A 73 -1.32 -23.59 8.36
C VAL A 73 -1.27 -23.68 6.84
N VAL A 74 -0.52 -22.77 6.21
CA VAL A 74 -0.36 -22.66 4.76
C VAL A 74 1.09 -22.31 4.45
N LYS A 75 1.56 -22.70 3.26
CA LYS A 75 2.86 -22.24 2.75
C LYS A 75 2.91 -20.70 2.74
N PRO A 76 4.01 -20.09 3.21
CA PRO A 76 4.19 -18.65 3.12
C PRO A 76 4.04 -18.15 1.69
N ILE A 77 3.39 -17.01 1.53
CA ILE A 77 3.19 -16.36 0.23
C ILE A 77 4.08 -15.14 0.19
N ASP A 78 5.15 -15.20 -0.60
CA ASP A 78 5.96 -14.03 -0.92
C ASP A 78 5.47 -13.44 -2.24
N THR A 79 5.09 -12.18 -2.20
CA THR A 79 4.55 -11.50 -3.38
C THR A 79 5.14 -10.11 -3.54
N TYR A 80 5.01 -9.63 -4.76
CA TYR A 80 5.50 -8.35 -5.20
C TYR A 80 4.39 -7.62 -5.92
N ARG A 81 4.04 -6.43 -5.42
CA ARG A 81 3.06 -5.55 -6.03
C ARG A 81 3.73 -4.30 -6.55
N LYS A 82 3.43 -3.99 -7.82
CA LYS A 82 3.78 -2.72 -8.43
C LYS A 82 2.57 -1.80 -8.33
N ALA A 83 2.78 -0.58 -7.88
CA ALA A 83 1.82 0.49 -7.94
C ALA A 83 2.40 1.60 -8.81
N SER A 84 1.61 2.13 -9.74
CA SER A 84 1.96 3.35 -10.44
C SER A 84 1.49 4.53 -9.62
N ILE A 85 2.37 5.45 -9.30
CA ILE A 85 2.00 6.68 -8.60
C ILE A 85 1.89 7.80 -9.63
N PHE A 86 0.86 8.62 -9.49
CA PHE A 86 0.63 9.78 -10.34
C PHE A 86 0.56 11.03 -9.46
N TRP A 87 1.39 12.01 -9.78
CA TRP A 87 1.29 13.35 -9.21
C TRP A 87 0.67 14.27 -10.27
N THR A 88 -0.42 14.95 -9.92
CA THR A 88 -1.02 15.97 -10.79
C THR A 88 -0.97 17.33 -10.13
N ARG A 89 -0.51 18.34 -10.88
CA ARG A 89 -0.65 19.76 -10.49
C ARG A 89 -2.10 20.24 -10.61
N ASN A 90 -2.93 19.51 -11.35
CA ASN A 90 -4.36 19.78 -11.50
C ASN A 90 -5.16 18.70 -10.76
N PRO A 91 -5.75 18.99 -9.59
CA PRO A 91 -6.46 18.00 -8.79
C PRO A 91 -7.69 17.39 -9.47
N LYS A 92 -8.14 17.96 -10.61
CA LYS A 92 -9.24 17.42 -11.44
C LYS A 92 -8.79 16.38 -12.47
N LEU A 93 -7.49 16.27 -12.75
CA LEU A 93 -6.92 15.21 -13.59
C LEU A 93 -6.86 13.92 -12.78
N VAL A 94 -7.94 13.16 -12.84
CA VAL A 94 -8.00 11.80 -12.33
C VAL A 94 -7.13 10.88 -13.19
N ASN A 95 -6.45 9.92 -12.55
CA ASN A 95 -5.60 8.92 -13.19
C ASN A 95 -6.27 8.33 -14.45
N PRO A 96 -5.68 8.47 -15.66
CA PRO A 96 -6.25 7.93 -16.90
C PRO A 96 -6.32 6.38 -16.93
N MET A 97 -5.68 5.69 -15.98
CA MET A 97 -5.81 4.24 -15.78
C MET A 97 -6.87 3.84 -14.73
N LYS A 98 -7.75 4.76 -14.33
CA LYS A 98 -8.76 4.54 -13.27
C LYS A 98 -9.68 3.34 -13.47
N GLU A 99 -9.89 2.86 -14.69
CA GLU A 99 -10.76 1.70 -14.96
C GLU A 99 -10.16 0.37 -14.46
N LYS A 100 -8.89 0.34 -14.07
CA LYS A 100 -8.23 -0.85 -13.49
C LYS A 100 -7.86 -0.57 -12.03
N GLU A 101 -8.87 -0.54 -11.17
CA GLU A 101 -8.73 -0.22 -9.75
C GLU A 101 -7.78 -1.18 -9.00
N PHE A 102 -6.73 -0.63 -8.39
CA PHE A 102 -6.33 -0.99 -7.04
C PHE A 102 -6.02 0.31 -6.30
N GLY A 103 -6.86 0.65 -5.32
CA GLY A 103 -6.98 2.00 -4.78
C GLY A 103 -5.84 2.43 -3.86
N TYR A 104 -5.19 3.54 -4.20
CA TYR A 104 -4.57 4.45 -3.23
C TYR A 104 -4.94 5.89 -3.60
N LYS A 105 -5.74 6.55 -2.76
CA LYS A 105 -6.13 7.96 -2.91
C LYS A 105 -5.25 8.81 -1.97
N LEU A 106 -4.18 9.41 -2.51
CA LEU A 106 -3.43 10.45 -1.79
C LEU A 106 -4.18 11.78 -1.94
N GLN A 107 -4.81 12.25 -0.87
CA GLN A 107 -5.36 13.60 -0.80
C GLN A 107 -4.34 14.49 -0.07
N LYS A 108 -3.74 15.45 -0.81
CA LYS A 108 -3.09 16.62 -0.22
C LYS A 108 -4.16 17.69 -0.04
N ILE A 109 -4.66 17.85 1.18
CA ILE A 109 -5.39 19.07 1.56
C ILE A 109 -4.34 20.05 2.08
N LEU A 110 -3.95 21.01 1.25
CA LEU A 110 -3.36 22.26 1.72
C LEU A 110 -4.29 23.39 1.27
N SER A 111 -5.19 23.80 2.16
CA SER A 111 -5.59 25.20 2.34
C SER A 111 -6.58 25.28 3.50
N GLN A 112 -6.11 25.71 4.67
CA GLN A 112 -6.66 26.90 5.32
C GLN A 112 -5.49 27.65 5.94
N LEU A 113 -5.62 28.98 5.92
CA LEU A 113 -4.66 30.06 6.14
C LEU A 113 -3.65 29.81 7.27
#